data_AF-A0A7C1RNJ9-F1
#
_entry.id   AF-A0A7C1RNJ9-F1
#
_cell.length_a   1.000
_cell.length_b   1.000
_cell.length_c   1.000
_cell.angle_alpha   90.00
_cell.angle_beta   90.00
_cell.angle_gamma   90.00
#
_symmetry.space_group_name_H-M   'P 1'
#
loop_
_entity.id
_entity.type
_entity.pdbx_description
1 polymer ?
#
loop_
_entity_poly.entity_id
_entity_poly.type
_entity_poly.pdbx_seq_one_letter_code
_entity_poly.pdbx_strand_id
1 'polypeptide(L)'
;MDPRRALEELATRKANRRLFNEYAKPYDHTLPFGGDNIGAYQWQIEFHNAGAKFSERCLMAANQVGKTRSGAAEVAIHLTGEYPPWWQGRRFDSPVKGWTGSERTEDSKDLIQSELLGSQGEHGTGWIPKSRIVNATYRQAGVPEVVDKIYVRHKSGGTSELTLKTYQMEAKGWRGKTLDFVWLDEECNQDIFDECLTRVLVKKGIIIKTVTPVLGVSGVVRHFVEGGPGIYIRNVTWDDAPHLD
;
A
#
# COMPACT_ATOMS: atom_id res chain seq x y z
N MET A 1 -13.33 -33.08 15.12
CA MET A 1 -12.74 -31.73 15.14
C MET A 1 -13.47 -30.97 16.24
N ASP A 2 -12.77 -30.41 17.23
CA ASP A 2 -13.41 -29.72 18.36
C ASP A 2 -14.17 -28.47 17.87
N PRO A 3 -15.50 -28.39 18.06
CA PRO A 3 -16.32 -27.25 17.62
C PRO A 3 -15.85 -25.91 18.20
N ARG A 4 -15.27 -25.88 19.41
CA ARG A 4 -14.79 -24.64 20.05
C ARG A 4 -13.54 -24.12 19.35
N ARG A 5 -12.59 -25.01 19.07
CA ARG A 5 -11.38 -24.70 18.29
C ARG A 5 -11.71 -24.25 16.86
N ALA A 6 -12.72 -24.84 16.23
CA ALA A 6 -13.19 -24.40 14.91
C ALA A 6 -13.84 -23.00 14.96
N LEU A 7 -14.57 -22.68 16.03
CA LEU A 7 -15.16 -21.35 16.24
C LEU A 7 -14.08 -20.29 16.51
N GLU A 8 -13.08 -20.61 17.33
CA GLU A 8 -11.92 -19.76 17.60
C GLU A 8 -11.11 -19.51 16.32
N GLU A 9 -10.80 -20.55 15.55
CA GLU A 9 -10.13 -20.38 14.26
C GLU A 9 -10.96 -19.53 13.28
N LEU A 10 -12.29 -19.67 13.26
CA LEU A 10 -13.17 -18.86 12.42
C LEU A 10 -13.20 -17.39 12.90
N ALA A 11 -13.23 -17.16 14.21
CA ALA A 11 -13.19 -15.83 14.81
C ALA A 11 -11.86 -15.14 14.55
N THR A 12 -10.73 -15.83 14.73
CA THR A 12 -9.39 -15.34 14.36
C THR A 12 -9.29 -15.05 12.87
N ARG A 13 -9.83 -15.92 12.00
CA ARG A 13 -9.88 -15.68 10.55
C ARG A 13 -10.75 -14.49 10.15
N LYS A 14 -11.82 -14.19 10.90
CA LYS A 14 -12.64 -12.99 10.71
C LYS A 14 -11.92 -11.74 11.21
N ALA A 15 -11.31 -11.79 12.40
CA ALA A 15 -10.57 -10.67 12.99
C ALA A 15 -9.37 -10.26 12.12
N ASN A 16 -8.63 -11.22 11.56
CA ASN A 16 -7.42 -11.00 10.75
C ASN A 16 -7.69 -10.54 9.32
N ARG A 17 -8.85 -9.92 9.05
CA ARG A 17 -9.21 -9.37 7.76
C ARG A 17 -9.36 -7.86 7.86
N ARG A 18 -8.30 -7.14 8.31
CA ARG A 18 -8.30 -5.66 8.39
C ARG A 18 -8.83 -5.03 7.11
N LEU A 19 -8.45 -5.55 5.95
CA LEU A 19 -8.95 -5.07 4.67
C LEU A 19 -10.50 -5.13 4.54
N PHE A 20 -11.11 -6.22 5.01
CA PHE A 20 -12.57 -6.39 4.95
C PHE A 20 -13.33 -5.83 6.15
N ASN A 21 -12.64 -5.60 7.26
CA ASN A 21 -13.27 -5.12 8.49
C ASN A 21 -13.16 -3.61 8.59
N GLU A 22 -11.97 -3.06 8.32
CA GLU A 22 -11.69 -1.63 8.41
C GLU A 22 -11.90 -0.94 7.07
N TYR A 23 -11.35 -1.48 5.98
CA TYR A 23 -11.37 -0.79 4.68
C TYR A 23 -12.59 -1.12 3.82
N ALA A 24 -13.44 -2.08 4.20
CA ALA A 24 -14.60 -2.44 3.39
C ALA A 24 -15.72 -1.39 3.42
N LYS A 25 -15.77 -0.57 4.46
CA LYS A 25 -16.79 0.45 4.67
C LYS A 25 -16.17 1.84 4.67
N PRO A 26 -16.80 2.83 4.04
CA PRO A 26 -16.46 4.23 4.27
C PRO A 26 -16.62 4.60 5.74
N TYR A 27 -15.78 5.51 6.22
CA TYR A 27 -15.93 6.16 7.52
C TYR A 27 -17.16 7.06 7.51
N ASP A 28 -17.94 7.00 8.60
CA ASP A 28 -19.12 7.85 8.79
C ASP A 28 -18.74 9.05 9.67
N HIS A 29 -18.70 10.24 9.07
CA HIS A 29 -18.38 11.50 9.76
C HIS A 29 -19.45 11.93 10.79
N THR A 30 -20.60 11.26 10.84
CA THR A 30 -21.66 11.53 11.83
C THR A 30 -21.47 10.74 13.13
N LEU A 31 -20.53 9.79 13.15
CA LEU A 31 -20.25 8.94 14.30
C LEU A 31 -18.82 9.21 14.83
N PRO A 32 -18.56 9.03 16.13
CA PRO A 32 -17.20 9.16 16.67
C PRO A 32 -16.26 8.14 16.04
N PHE A 33 -14.97 8.46 15.99
CA PHE A 33 -13.94 7.49 15.59
C PHE A 33 -13.84 6.34 16.61
N GLY A 34 -13.65 5.12 16.10
CA GLY A 34 -13.46 3.91 16.93
C GLY A 34 -14.63 2.93 16.84
N GLY A 35 -14.51 1.81 17.54
CA GLY A 35 -15.46 0.69 17.44
C GLY A 35 -15.58 0.20 15.99
N ASP A 36 -16.80 0.25 15.44
CA ASP A 36 -17.08 -0.13 14.05
C ASP A 36 -16.85 1.01 13.03
N ASN A 37 -16.55 2.24 13.47
CA ASN A 37 -16.33 3.41 12.62
C ASN A 37 -14.84 3.73 12.45
N ILE A 38 -14.13 2.81 11.78
CA ILE A 38 -12.69 2.89 11.47
C ILE A 38 -12.42 2.73 9.96
N GLY A 39 -13.44 3.13 9.19
CA GLY A 39 -13.55 3.02 7.74
C GLY A 39 -12.42 3.68 6.94
N ALA A 40 -12.51 3.56 5.62
CA ALA A 40 -11.74 4.44 4.73
C ALA A 40 -12.36 5.84 4.77
N TYR A 41 -11.56 6.87 5.04
CA TYR A 41 -11.99 8.26 4.94
C TYR A 41 -12.40 8.62 3.52
N GLN A 42 -13.29 9.60 3.39
CA GLN A 42 -13.79 10.01 2.08
C GLN A 42 -12.66 10.43 1.12
N TRP A 43 -11.65 11.13 1.62
CA TRP A 43 -10.48 11.51 0.83
C TRP A 43 -9.62 10.29 0.41
N GLN A 44 -9.56 9.23 1.23
CA GLN A 44 -8.88 7.99 0.87
C GLN A 44 -9.60 7.31 -0.28
N ILE A 45 -10.94 7.22 -0.19
CA ILE A 45 -11.79 6.66 -1.25
C ILE A 45 -11.60 7.43 -2.56
N GLU A 46 -11.60 8.75 -2.50
CA GLU A 46 -11.36 9.61 -3.67
C GLU A 46 -9.97 9.36 -4.28
N PHE A 47 -8.93 9.31 -3.45
CA PHE A 47 -7.56 9.03 -3.88
C PHE A 47 -7.44 7.66 -4.56
N HIS A 48 -8.04 6.62 -3.99
CA HIS A 48 -8.06 5.27 -4.55
C HIS A 48 -8.84 5.22 -5.88
N ASN A 49 -10.02 5.83 -5.91
CA ASN A 49 -10.90 5.83 -7.08
C ASN A 49 -10.32 6.64 -8.26
N ALA A 50 -9.51 7.67 -7.98
CA ALA A 50 -8.77 8.39 -9.01
C ALA A 50 -7.89 7.44 -9.87
N GLY A 51 -7.46 6.29 -9.34
CA GLY A 51 -6.65 5.31 -10.07
C GLY A 51 -7.31 4.72 -11.32
N ALA A 52 -8.63 4.85 -11.48
CA ALA A 52 -9.30 4.45 -12.72
C ALA A 52 -8.96 5.33 -13.92
N LYS A 53 -8.58 6.60 -13.68
CA LYS A 53 -8.29 7.60 -14.71
C LYS A 53 -6.82 8.00 -14.73
N PHE A 54 -6.17 8.00 -13.57
CA PHE A 54 -4.82 8.52 -13.39
C PHE A 54 -3.86 7.37 -13.06
N SER A 55 -2.91 7.12 -13.97
CA SER A 55 -1.88 6.10 -13.79
C SER A 55 -0.85 6.50 -12.73
N GLU A 56 -0.71 7.80 -12.46
CA GLU A 56 0.21 8.32 -11.46
C GLU A 56 -0.58 9.13 -10.43
N ARG A 57 -0.43 8.76 -9.16
CA ARG A 57 -1.15 9.41 -8.07
C ARG A 57 -0.21 9.74 -6.92
N CYS A 58 -0.32 10.95 -6.39
CA CYS A 58 0.40 11.39 -5.20
C CYS A 58 -0.56 11.82 -4.10
N LEU A 59 -0.43 11.18 -2.95
CA LEU A 59 -1.04 11.59 -1.69
C LEU A 59 0.00 12.42 -0.94
N MET A 60 -0.14 13.74 -1.02
CA MET A 60 0.69 14.70 -0.32
C MET A 60 0.00 15.07 0.99
N ALA A 61 0.53 14.57 2.10
CA ALA A 61 -0.23 14.47 3.33
C ALA A 61 0.62 14.79 4.56
N ALA A 62 0.03 15.45 5.55
CA ALA A 62 0.69 15.69 6.83
C ALA A 62 1.04 14.37 7.55
N ASN A 63 1.96 14.44 8.52
CA ASN A 63 2.32 13.26 9.31
C ASN A 63 1.13 12.76 10.13
N GLN A 64 1.05 11.45 10.34
CA GLN A 64 0.02 10.78 11.15
C GLN A 64 -1.42 10.85 10.59
N VAL A 65 -1.68 11.37 9.39
CA VAL A 65 -3.06 11.41 8.83
C VAL A 65 -3.52 10.10 8.18
N GLY A 66 -2.68 9.05 8.17
CA GLY A 66 -2.99 7.77 7.53
C GLY A 66 -2.46 7.62 6.09
N LYS A 67 -1.42 8.37 5.71
CA LYS A 67 -0.81 8.29 4.37
C LYS A 67 -0.25 6.90 4.05
N THR A 68 0.61 6.35 4.90
CA THR A 68 1.21 5.02 4.73
C THR A 68 0.17 3.91 4.81
N ARG A 69 -0.82 4.07 5.70
CA ARG A 69 -2.00 3.19 5.79
C ARG A 69 -2.72 3.07 4.45
N SER A 70 -2.93 4.19 3.76
CA SER A 70 -3.60 4.25 2.45
C SER A 70 -2.82 3.50 1.38
N GLY A 71 -1.51 3.75 1.28
CA GLY A 71 -0.64 3.06 0.32
C GLY A 71 -0.59 1.55 0.56
N ALA A 72 -0.42 1.13 1.82
CA ALA A 72 -0.36 -0.29 2.18
C ALA A 72 -1.69 -1.02 1.92
N ALA A 73 -2.82 -0.39 2.25
CA ALA A 73 -4.15 -0.93 1.97
C ALA A 73 -4.35 -1.14 0.46
N GLU A 74 -4.04 -0.15 -0.37
CA GLU A 74 -4.16 -0.27 -1.82
C GLU A 74 -3.25 -1.36 -2.40
N VAL A 75 -2.01 -1.47 -1.93
CA VAL A 75 -1.10 -2.55 -2.32
C VAL A 75 -1.67 -3.92 -1.96
N ALA A 76 -2.20 -4.10 -0.74
CA ALA A 76 -2.82 -5.36 -0.34
C ALA A 76 -4.07 -5.70 -1.18
N ILE A 77 -4.90 -4.70 -1.51
CA ILE A 77 -6.06 -4.86 -2.40
C ILE A 77 -5.61 -5.37 -3.77
N HIS A 78 -4.59 -4.77 -4.38
CA HIS A 78 -4.09 -5.20 -5.68
C HIS A 78 -3.45 -6.60 -5.63
N LEU A 79 -2.68 -6.91 -4.59
CA LEU A 79 -2.04 -8.22 -4.44
C LEU A 79 -3.05 -9.36 -4.28
N THR A 80 -4.12 -9.13 -3.52
CA THR A 80 -5.18 -10.12 -3.27
C THR A 80 -6.25 -10.14 -4.36
N GLY A 81 -6.43 -9.02 -5.07
CA GLY A 81 -7.56 -8.78 -5.98
C GLY A 81 -8.88 -8.51 -5.25
N GLU A 82 -8.86 -8.38 -3.93
CA GLU A 82 -10.05 -8.25 -3.07
C GLU A 82 -10.46 -6.79 -2.93
N TYR A 83 -11.01 -6.23 -4.01
CA TYR A 83 -11.49 -4.85 -4.07
C TYR A 83 -12.75 -4.63 -3.19
N PRO A 84 -12.75 -3.63 -2.29
CA PRO A 84 -13.93 -3.24 -1.50
C PRO A 84 -15.15 -2.87 -2.37
N PRO A 85 -16.38 -2.96 -1.83
CA PRO A 85 -17.61 -2.62 -2.58
C PRO A 85 -17.64 -1.18 -3.12
N TRP A 86 -17.04 -0.22 -2.40
CA TRP A 86 -16.97 1.18 -2.81
C TRP A 86 -15.87 1.46 -3.87
N TRP A 87 -15.00 0.48 -4.16
CA TRP A 87 -13.85 0.67 -5.03
C TRP A 87 -14.26 0.86 -6.50
N GLN A 88 -13.96 2.03 -7.04
CA GLN A 88 -14.13 2.38 -8.45
C GLN A 88 -12.80 2.71 -9.14
N GLY A 89 -11.66 2.52 -8.47
CA GLY A 89 -10.32 2.75 -8.99
C GLY A 89 -9.82 1.66 -9.95
N ARG A 90 -8.51 1.66 -10.22
CA ARG A 90 -7.86 0.62 -11.05
C ARG A 90 -8.13 -0.76 -10.45
N ARG A 91 -8.44 -1.73 -11.31
CA ARG A 91 -8.54 -3.14 -10.94
C ARG A 91 -7.58 -3.98 -11.78
N PHE A 92 -7.03 -5.01 -11.16
CA PHE A 92 -6.25 -6.07 -11.78
C PHE A 92 -7.01 -7.39 -11.57
N ASP A 93 -7.34 -8.06 -12.67
CA ASP A 93 -8.16 -9.28 -12.67
C ASP A 93 -7.31 -10.57 -12.70
N SER A 94 -5.98 -10.43 -12.61
CA SER A 94 -5.00 -11.50 -12.60
C SER A 94 -3.89 -11.19 -11.58
N PRO A 95 -3.08 -12.18 -11.16
CA PRO A 95 -1.93 -11.95 -10.29
C PRO A 95 -1.02 -10.83 -10.79
N VAL A 96 -0.54 -10.01 -9.85
CA VAL A 96 0.23 -8.79 -10.14
C VAL A 96 1.67 -8.91 -9.64
N LYS A 97 2.56 -8.14 -10.25
CA LYS A 97 3.92 -7.90 -9.78
C LYS A 97 4.06 -6.44 -9.43
N GLY A 98 4.47 -6.13 -8.21
CA GLY A 98 4.68 -4.75 -7.79
C GLY A 98 5.89 -4.56 -6.88
N TRP A 99 6.28 -3.30 -6.72
CA TRP A 99 7.33 -2.88 -5.79
C TRP A 99 6.80 -1.89 -4.77
N THR A 100 7.39 -1.91 -3.58
CA THR A 100 7.31 -0.79 -2.64
C THR A 100 8.67 -0.12 -2.49
N GLY A 101 8.69 1.16 -2.14
CA GLY A 101 9.89 1.93 -1.82
C GLY A 101 9.76 2.64 -0.48
N SER A 102 10.83 2.61 0.30
CA SER A 102 11.01 3.43 1.51
C SER A 102 12.42 4.01 1.54
N GLU A 103 12.64 5.01 2.39
CA GLU A 103 13.94 5.66 2.53
C GLU A 103 15.02 4.69 3.02
N ARG A 104 14.82 4.08 4.20
CA ARG A 104 15.78 3.16 4.81
C ARG A 104 15.21 1.75 4.95
N THR A 105 16.11 0.81 5.25
CA THR A 105 15.76 -0.60 5.50
C THR A 105 14.88 -0.76 6.73
N GLU A 106 15.14 0.02 7.77
CA GLU A 106 14.35 0.11 8.99
C GLU A 106 12.94 0.62 8.68
N ASP A 107 12.80 1.69 7.89
CA ASP A 107 11.49 2.22 7.50
C ASP A 107 10.69 1.19 6.68
N SER A 108 11.37 0.46 5.79
CA SER A 108 10.73 -0.63 5.03
C SER A 108 10.18 -1.71 5.97
N LYS A 109 10.91 -2.05 7.03
CA LYS A 109 10.58 -3.14 7.95
C LYS A 109 9.49 -2.70 8.95
N ASP A 110 9.69 -1.55 9.57
CA ASP A 110 8.89 -1.12 10.72
C ASP A 110 7.60 -0.44 10.29
N LEU A 111 7.54 0.14 9.08
CA LEU A 111 6.34 0.77 8.53
C LEU A 111 5.68 -0.09 7.45
N ILE A 112 6.33 -0.27 6.30
CA ILE A 112 5.69 -0.92 5.14
C ILE A 112 5.41 -2.40 5.39
N GLN A 113 6.43 -3.16 5.81
CA GLN A 113 6.29 -4.59 6.11
C GLN A 113 5.30 -4.81 7.27
N SER A 114 5.38 -4.01 8.34
CA SER A 114 4.46 -4.08 9.47
C SER A 114 3.00 -3.79 9.06
N GLU A 115 2.74 -2.78 8.24
CA GLU A 115 1.39 -2.50 7.74
C GLU A 115 0.88 -3.66 6.86
N LEU A 116 1.71 -4.21 5.97
CA LEU A 116 1.29 -5.25 5.03
C LEU A 116 1.11 -6.62 5.68
N LEU A 117 2.06 -7.04 6.53
CA LEU A 117 2.09 -8.37 7.13
C LEU A 117 1.62 -8.37 8.58
N GLY A 118 1.70 -7.27 9.30
CA GLY A 118 1.58 -7.22 10.76
C GLY A 118 2.94 -7.33 11.43
N SER A 119 2.93 -7.28 12.76
CA SER A 119 4.14 -7.42 13.58
C SER A 119 4.91 -8.71 13.25
N GLN A 120 6.19 -8.71 13.56
CA GLN A 120 7.03 -9.88 13.44
C GLN A 120 6.45 -11.06 14.26
N GLY A 121 6.41 -12.25 13.66
CA GLY A 121 5.76 -13.43 14.25
C GLY A 121 4.23 -13.45 14.11
N GLU A 122 3.61 -12.32 13.79
CA GLU A 122 2.15 -12.15 13.65
C GLU A 122 1.72 -11.98 12.19
N HIS A 123 2.56 -12.40 11.23
CA HIS A 123 2.26 -12.30 9.79
C HIS A 123 0.83 -12.76 9.49
N GLY A 124 0.04 -11.89 8.86
CA GLY A 124 -1.38 -12.07 8.58
C GLY A 124 -2.32 -11.17 9.39
N THR A 125 -1.81 -10.38 10.34
CA THR A 125 -2.58 -9.37 11.10
C THR A 125 -2.56 -7.98 10.46
N GLY A 126 -1.65 -7.73 9.51
CA GLY A 126 -1.64 -6.53 8.66
C GLY A 126 -2.73 -6.51 7.60
N TRP A 127 -2.54 -5.70 6.55
CA TRP A 127 -3.48 -5.58 5.44
C TRP A 127 -3.64 -6.87 4.63
N ILE A 128 -2.59 -7.67 4.50
CA ILE A 128 -2.63 -8.95 3.80
C ILE A 128 -3.02 -10.04 4.81
N PRO A 129 -4.21 -10.64 4.70
CA PRO A 129 -4.66 -11.63 5.66
C PRO A 129 -3.84 -12.92 5.55
N LYS A 130 -3.62 -13.62 6.68
CA LYS A 130 -2.82 -14.87 6.74
C LYS A 130 -3.17 -15.86 5.62
N SER A 131 -4.47 -16.06 5.40
CA SER A 131 -4.99 -17.01 4.41
C SER A 131 -4.58 -16.72 2.96
N ARG A 132 -4.12 -15.50 2.67
CA ARG A 132 -3.65 -15.08 1.35
C ARG A 132 -2.13 -15.11 1.24
N ILE A 133 -1.38 -15.13 2.34
CA ILE A 133 0.08 -15.19 2.32
C ILE A 133 0.52 -16.59 1.91
N VAL A 134 1.19 -16.71 0.78
CA VAL A 134 1.81 -17.96 0.31
C VAL A 134 3.19 -18.13 0.92
N ASN A 135 4.00 -17.07 0.88
CA ASN A 135 5.36 -17.06 1.42
C ASN A 135 5.85 -15.62 1.63
N ALA A 136 6.84 -15.43 2.51
CA ALA A 136 7.67 -14.24 2.59
C ALA A 136 9.15 -14.67 2.59
N THR A 137 9.96 -14.05 1.73
CA THR A 137 11.41 -14.28 1.71
C THR A 137 12.12 -13.16 2.43
N TYR A 138 13.28 -13.44 3.00
CA TYR A 138 14.07 -12.48 3.76
C TYR A 138 15.41 -12.23 3.08
N ARG A 139 15.97 -11.02 3.25
CA ARG A 139 17.30 -10.67 2.76
C ARG A 139 18.25 -10.36 3.91
N GLN A 140 19.54 -10.58 3.69
CA GLN A 140 20.57 -10.06 4.58
C GLN A 140 20.77 -8.57 4.30
N ALA A 141 20.43 -7.74 5.29
CA ALA A 141 20.49 -6.28 5.16
C ALA A 141 21.06 -5.60 6.42
N GLY A 142 21.85 -6.32 7.22
CA GLY A 142 22.39 -5.83 8.50
C GLY A 142 21.34 -5.74 9.63
N VAL A 143 20.07 -5.61 9.29
CA VAL A 143 18.92 -5.67 10.19
C VAL A 143 18.27 -7.05 10.10
N PRO A 144 17.96 -7.72 11.23
CA PRO A 144 17.24 -9.00 11.24
C PRO A 144 15.82 -8.90 10.64
N GLU A 145 15.38 -9.99 10.01
CA GLU A 145 13.98 -10.22 9.60
C GLU A 145 13.39 -9.17 8.64
N VAL A 146 14.26 -8.60 7.80
CA VAL A 146 13.86 -7.75 6.68
C VAL A 146 13.30 -8.62 5.55
N VAL A 147 12.02 -8.45 5.26
CA VAL A 147 11.36 -9.12 4.14
C VAL A 147 11.84 -8.52 2.83
N ASP A 148 12.25 -9.38 1.90
CA ASP A 148 12.60 -9.03 0.52
C ASP A 148 11.38 -9.10 -0.39
N LYS A 149 10.63 -10.21 -0.33
CA LYS A 149 9.45 -10.42 -1.16
C LYS A 149 8.30 -11.03 -0.40
N ILE A 150 7.10 -10.68 -0.80
CA ILE A 150 5.85 -11.24 -0.32
C ILE A 150 5.14 -11.89 -1.51
N TYR A 151 4.73 -13.14 -1.34
CA TYR A 151 3.96 -13.90 -2.31
C TYR A 151 2.53 -14.06 -1.80
N VAL A 152 1.55 -13.59 -2.58
CA VAL A 152 0.15 -13.49 -2.16
C VAL A 152 -0.75 -14.23 -3.14
N ARG A 153 -1.64 -15.08 -2.64
CA ARG A 153 -2.65 -15.78 -3.45
C ARG A 153 -3.69 -14.78 -3.94
N HIS A 154 -3.76 -14.57 -5.25
CA HIS A 154 -4.75 -13.70 -5.86
C HIS A 154 -6.12 -14.41 -5.94
N LYS A 155 -7.23 -13.67 -5.82
CA LYS A 155 -8.58 -14.25 -5.84
C LYS A 155 -8.94 -14.93 -7.17
N SER A 156 -8.34 -14.48 -8.28
CA SER A 156 -8.54 -15.07 -9.61
C SER A 156 -7.82 -16.40 -9.81
N GLY A 157 -7.05 -16.86 -8.80
CA GLY A 157 -6.07 -17.93 -8.94
C GLY A 157 -4.68 -17.41 -9.25
N GLY A 158 -3.66 -18.21 -8.94
CA GLY A 158 -2.24 -17.84 -9.06
C GLY A 158 -1.71 -17.00 -7.89
N THR A 159 -0.49 -16.49 -8.06
CA THR A 159 0.29 -15.84 -6.99
C THR A 159 0.84 -14.51 -7.46
N SER A 160 0.45 -13.43 -6.78
CA SER A 160 1.04 -12.09 -6.93
C SER A 160 2.38 -12.03 -6.20
N GLU A 161 3.29 -11.17 -6.67
CA GLU A 161 4.61 -10.92 -6.10
C GLU A 161 4.76 -9.44 -5.75
N LEU A 162 5.14 -9.15 -4.50
CA LEU A 162 5.59 -7.84 -4.07
C LEU A 162 7.07 -7.92 -3.70
N THR A 163 7.90 -6.98 -4.17
CA THR A 163 9.28 -6.79 -3.66
C THR A 163 9.37 -5.50 -2.87
N LEU A 164 9.92 -5.57 -1.66
CA LEU A 164 10.16 -4.42 -0.80
C LEU A 164 11.55 -3.84 -1.10
N LYS A 165 11.62 -2.61 -1.59
CA LYS A 165 12.87 -1.93 -1.94
C LYS A 165 13.10 -0.72 -1.04
N THR A 166 14.37 -0.32 -0.96
CA THR A 166 14.79 0.88 -0.23
C THR A 166 15.52 1.82 -1.18
N TYR A 167 15.46 3.12 -0.93
CA TYR A 167 16.14 4.11 -1.75
C TYR A 167 17.67 4.03 -1.61
N GLN A 168 18.17 3.42 -0.53
CA GLN A 168 19.59 3.03 -0.35
C GLN A 168 20.14 2.13 -1.48
N MET A 169 19.25 1.46 -2.24
CA MET A 169 19.67 0.66 -3.40
C MET A 169 20.08 1.51 -4.60
N GLU A 170 19.73 2.80 -4.61
CA GLU A 170 19.91 3.75 -5.72
C GLU A 170 19.25 3.28 -7.03
N ALA A 171 19.25 4.07 -8.09
CA ALA A 171 18.59 3.71 -9.36
C ALA A 171 18.99 2.32 -9.90
N LYS A 172 20.22 1.86 -9.66
CA LYS A 172 20.69 0.52 -10.06
C LYS A 172 19.81 -0.61 -9.51
N GLY A 173 19.27 -0.43 -8.30
CA GLY A 173 18.38 -1.39 -7.64
C GLY A 173 16.96 -1.41 -8.21
N TRP A 174 16.57 -0.43 -9.02
CA TRP A 174 15.21 -0.24 -9.54
C TRP A 174 15.05 -0.66 -11.00
N ARG A 175 15.94 -1.55 -11.48
CA ARG A 175 15.95 -2.05 -12.87
C ARG A 175 15.44 -3.49 -13.00
N GLY A 176 15.18 -3.90 -14.24
CA GLY A 176 15.14 -5.33 -14.61
C GLY A 176 13.82 -6.07 -14.43
N LYS A 177 12.68 -5.39 -14.20
CA LYS A 177 11.35 -6.02 -14.18
C LYS A 177 10.27 -5.15 -14.81
N THR A 178 9.30 -5.76 -15.50
CA THR A 178 8.05 -5.09 -15.86
C THR A 178 7.02 -5.33 -14.77
N LEU A 179 6.35 -4.26 -14.30
CA LEU A 179 5.50 -4.25 -13.11
C LEU A 179 4.09 -3.78 -13.44
N ASP A 180 3.12 -4.24 -12.66
CA ASP A 180 1.73 -3.81 -12.69
C ASP A 180 1.52 -2.54 -11.85
N PHE A 181 2.29 -2.39 -10.76
CA PHE A 181 2.27 -1.18 -9.94
C PHE A 181 3.60 -0.94 -9.20
N VAL A 182 3.82 0.30 -8.77
CA VAL A 182 4.84 0.68 -7.78
C VAL A 182 4.22 1.61 -6.75
N TRP A 183 4.50 1.36 -5.47
CA TRP A 183 4.20 2.29 -4.39
C TRP A 183 5.51 2.87 -3.82
N LEU A 184 5.65 4.19 -3.81
CA LEU A 184 6.80 4.91 -3.27
C LEU A 184 6.38 5.70 -2.04
N ASP A 185 6.80 5.26 -0.86
CA ASP A 185 6.57 5.96 0.41
C ASP A 185 7.73 6.89 0.75
N GLU A 186 7.41 8.08 1.23
CA GLU A 186 8.34 9.18 1.52
C GLU A 186 9.24 9.58 0.33
N GLU A 187 9.97 10.68 0.48
CA GLU A 187 10.72 11.30 -0.62
C GLU A 187 11.74 10.34 -1.27
N CYS A 188 11.77 10.30 -2.61
CA CYS A 188 12.74 9.51 -3.36
C CYS A 188 13.48 10.37 -4.37
N ASN A 189 14.68 9.97 -4.75
CA ASN A 189 15.43 10.66 -5.81
C ASN A 189 14.72 10.51 -7.16
N GLN A 190 14.91 11.51 -8.04
CA GLN A 190 14.29 11.55 -9.37
C GLN A 190 14.68 10.33 -10.23
N ASP A 191 15.93 9.88 -10.17
CA ASP A 191 16.43 8.74 -10.93
C ASP A 191 15.73 7.42 -10.57
N ILE A 192 15.39 7.23 -9.29
CA ILE A 192 14.58 6.11 -8.82
C ILE A 192 13.16 6.20 -9.38
N PHE A 193 12.55 7.40 -9.34
CA PHE A 193 11.21 7.64 -9.87
C PHE A 193 11.13 7.34 -11.37
N ASP A 194 12.10 7.81 -12.16
CA ASP A 194 12.19 7.58 -13.60
C ASP A 194 12.32 6.09 -13.96
N GLU A 195 13.10 5.34 -13.17
CA GLU A 195 13.20 3.89 -13.32
C GLU A 195 11.85 3.21 -13.05
N CYS A 196 11.11 3.66 -12.03
CA CYS A 196 9.78 3.15 -11.70
C CYS A 196 8.77 3.39 -12.83
N LEU A 197 8.73 4.59 -13.39
CA LEU A 197 7.89 4.92 -14.55
C LEU A 197 8.17 3.95 -15.72
N THR A 198 9.44 3.68 -15.99
CA THR A 198 9.85 2.75 -17.04
C THR A 198 9.37 1.31 -16.76
N ARG A 199 9.32 0.89 -15.49
CA ARG A 199 8.88 -0.46 -15.12
C ARG A 199 7.39 -0.71 -15.33
N VAL A 200 6.55 0.31 -15.18
CA VAL A 200 5.10 0.19 -15.34
C VAL A 200 4.61 0.47 -16.76
N LEU A 201 5.43 1.11 -17.59
CA LEU A 201 5.07 1.60 -18.92
C LEU A 201 4.43 0.54 -19.82
N VAL A 202 5.10 -0.61 -20.00
CA VAL A 202 4.66 -1.68 -20.92
C VAL A 202 3.30 -2.25 -20.54
N LYS A 203 3.03 -2.37 -19.24
CA LYS A 203 1.78 -2.92 -18.71
C LYS A 203 0.69 -1.87 -18.52
N LYS A 204 0.98 -0.60 -18.79
CA LYS A 204 0.12 0.53 -18.38
C LYS A 204 -0.24 0.40 -16.90
N GLY A 205 0.79 0.12 -16.10
CA GLY A 205 0.69 -0.02 -14.66
C GLY A 205 0.52 1.34 -13.98
N ILE A 206 0.49 1.31 -12.65
CA ILE A 206 0.23 2.52 -11.84
C ILE A 206 1.38 2.85 -10.90
N ILE A 207 1.57 4.14 -10.64
CA ILE A 207 2.44 4.66 -9.59
C ILE A 207 1.58 5.28 -8.49
N ILE A 208 1.84 4.86 -7.26
CA ILE A 208 1.25 5.41 -6.05
C ILE A 208 2.39 6.07 -5.27
N LYS A 209 2.26 7.35 -4.95
CA LYS A 209 3.22 8.11 -4.15
C LYS A 209 2.52 8.55 -2.87
N THR A 210 3.15 8.32 -1.73
CA THR A 210 2.76 8.91 -0.43
C THR A 210 3.94 9.74 0.05
N VAL A 211 3.71 10.99 0.47
CA VAL A 211 4.79 11.89 0.88
C VAL A 211 4.31 12.95 1.85
N THR A 212 5.16 13.29 2.81
CA THR A 212 5.01 14.51 3.60
C THR A 212 5.85 15.61 2.98
N PRO A 213 5.29 16.76 2.59
CA PRO A 213 6.08 17.86 2.04
C PRO A 213 6.84 18.57 3.17
N VAL A 214 8.03 18.08 3.54
CA VAL A 214 8.80 18.64 4.68
C VAL A 214 9.88 19.63 4.22
N LEU A 215 10.45 19.49 3.01
CA LEU A 215 11.63 20.27 2.59
C LEU A 215 11.67 20.53 1.08
N GLY A 216 11.29 21.74 0.64
CA GLY A 216 11.43 22.18 -0.74
C GLY A 216 10.70 21.30 -1.77
N VAL A 217 10.53 21.81 -2.99
CA VAL A 217 9.91 21.02 -4.05
C VAL A 217 11.01 20.16 -4.70
N SER A 218 11.17 18.92 -4.22
CA SER A 218 12.00 17.90 -4.90
C SER A 218 11.56 17.74 -6.35
N GLY A 219 12.38 17.12 -7.20
CA GLY A 219 12.00 16.85 -8.60
C GLY A 219 10.71 16.03 -8.71
N VAL A 220 10.56 15.01 -7.85
CA VAL A 220 9.39 14.13 -7.85
C VAL A 220 8.15 14.86 -7.35
N VAL A 221 8.27 15.65 -6.28
CA VAL A 221 7.15 16.48 -5.81
C VAL A 221 6.75 17.49 -6.87
N ARG A 222 7.72 18.11 -7.56
CA ARG A 222 7.46 19.06 -8.65
C ARG A 222 6.68 18.42 -9.78
N HIS A 223 7.05 17.21 -10.20
CA HIS A 223 6.34 16.44 -11.23
C HIS A 223 4.84 16.30 -10.90
N PHE A 224 4.51 15.96 -9.65
CA PHE A 224 3.10 15.85 -9.24
C PHE A 224 2.38 17.19 -9.09
N VAL A 225 3.09 18.25 -8.68
CA VAL A 225 2.52 19.60 -8.52
C VAL A 225 2.28 20.28 -9.87
N GLU A 226 3.22 20.16 -10.81
CA GLU A 226 3.07 20.65 -12.19
C GLU A 226 2.00 19.85 -12.93
N GLY A 227 1.90 18.55 -12.65
CA GLY A 227 0.85 17.68 -13.14
C GLY A 227 0.95 17.42 -14.65
N GLY A 228 -0.14 16.88 -15.21
CA GLY A 228 -0.21 16.50 -16.61
C GLY A 228 -1.24 15.39 -16.86
N PRO A 229 -1.43 14.98 -18.13
CA PRO A 229 -2.33 13.87 -18.45
C PRO A 229 -1.94 12.60 -17.69
N GLY A 230 -2.89 12.03 -16.96
CA GLY A 230 -2.68 10.79 -16.20
C GLY A 230 -2.07 10.97 -14.79
N ILE A 231 -1.79 12.21 -14.37
CA ILE A 231 -1.27 12.55 -13.04
C ILE A 231 -2.39 13.12 -12.16
N TYR A 232 -2.47 12.68 -10.91
CA TYR A 232 -3.40 13.20 -9.91
C TYR A 232 -2.72 13.41 -8.56
N ILE A 233 -3.08 14.50 -7.89
CA ILE A 233 -2.58 14.86 -6.56
C ILE A 233 -3.76 15.04 -5.59
N ARG A 234 -3.60 14.52 -4.37
CA ARG A 234 -4.50 14.80 -3.24
C ARG A 234 -3.70 15.36 -2.08
N ASN A 235 -4.06 16.56 -1.65
CA ASN A 235 -3.53 17.20 -0.44
C ASN A 235 -4.40 16.83 0.77
N VAL A 236 -3.78 16.53 1.91
CA VAL A 236 -4.46 16.15 3.16
C VAL A 236 -3.73 16.75 4.37
N THR A 237 -4.47 17.42 5.25
CA THR A 237 -3.94 18.01 6.50
C THR A 237 -4.43 17.25 7.73
N TRP A 238 -4.04 17.67 8.94
CA TRP A 238 -4.55 17.10 10.18
C TRP A 238 -6.07 17.27 10.35
N ASP A 239 -6.65 18.33 9.80
CA ASP A 239 -8.10 18.59 9.85
C ASP A 239 -8.92 17.55 9.06
N ASP A 240 -8.27 16.82 8.14
CA ASP A 240 -8.88 15.75 7.36
C ASP A 240 -8.77 14.37 8.05
N ALA A 241 -8.27 14.33 9.30
CA ALA A 241 -7.98 13.10 10.03
C ALA A 241 -8.77 13.00 11.35
N PRO A 242 -10.05 12.54 11.29
CA PRO A 242 -10.95 12.44 12.46
C PRO A 242 -10.47 11.60 13.65
N HIS A 243 -9.36 10.87 13.53
CA HIS A 243 -8.78 10.10 14.63
C HIS A 243 -7.79 10.89 15.49
N LEU A 244 -7.48 12.13 15.08
CA LEU A 244 -6.62 13.05 15.83
C LEU A 244 -7.40 14.01 16.73
N ASP A 245 -8.73 14.00 16.62
CA ASP A 245 -9.67 14.81 17.43
C ASP A 245 -9.95 14.19 18.81
#